data_AF-A0AAN6ZCG1-F1
#
_entry.id   AF-A0AAN6ZCG1-F1
#
_cell.length_a   1.000
_cell.length_b   1.000
_cell.length_c   1.000
_cell.angle_alpha   90.00
_cell.angle_beta   90.00
_cell.angle_gamma   90.00
#
_symmetry.space_group_name_H-M   'P 1'
#
loop_
_entity.id
_entity.type
_entity.pdbx_description
1 polymer ?
#
loop_
_entity_poly.entity_id
_entity_poly.type
_entity_poly.pdbx_seq_one_letter_code
_entity_poly.pdbx_strand_id
1 'polypeptide(L)'
;MPPTIRRRMARRLGFGTVAAFESWEDEVVIDHFANFICDYLARGYTIVPERRGFVEFVDLETAVAARIAMLEERRFEFALDPDKAEWTAKDHYKQFIVGVVADDKWLAQYGCEGAEIVWRGWTPKETVIKMFKLLEFLRKEWDDGPGDSAYQEKVRGG
;
A
#
# COMPACT_ATOMS: atom_id res chain seq x y z
N MET A 1 5.35 -5.18 16.80
CA MET A 1 6.49 -4.77 15.96
C MET A 1 7.33 -3.71 16.67
N PRO A 2 8.68 -3.77 16.71
CA PRO A 2 9.44 -2.76 17.43
C PRO A 2 9.32 -1.37 16.78
N PRO A 3 9.27 -0.27 17.56
CA PRO A 3 9.16 1.11 17.07
C PRO A 3 10.20 1.52 16.01
N THR A 4 11.25 0.73 15.85
CA THR A 4 12.34 0.94 14.90
C THR A 4 11.97 0.61 13.46
N ILE A 5 11.02 -0.31 13.21
CA ILE A 5 10.63 -0.71 11.84
C ILE A 5 9.66 0.32 11.23
N ARG A 6 8.62 0.75 11.96
CA ARG A 6 7.73 1.85 11.54
C ARG A 6 8.51 3.14 11.26
N ARG A 7 9.46 3.53 12.13
CA ARG A 7 10.38 4.66 11.87
C ARG A 7 11.20 4.49 10.59
N ARG A 8 11.66 3.27 10.30
CA ARG A 8 12.41 2.98 9.07
C ARG A 8 11.52 3.10 7.83
N MET A 9 10.25 2.67 7.91
CA MET A 9 9.32 2.80 6.80
C MET A 9 8.92 4.26 6.56
N ALA A 10 8.55 4.98 7.61
CA ALA A 10 8.28 6.42 7.57
C ALA A 10 9.44 7.18 6.89
N ARG A 11 10.68 6.96 7.34
CA ARG A 11 11.87 7.58 6.72
C ARG A 11 12.06 7.17 5.25
N ARG A 12 11.80 5.90 4.90
CA ARG A 12 11.94 5.41 3.52
C ARG A 12 10.94 6.09 2.57
N LEU A 13 9.74 6.39 3.06
CA LEU A 13 8.71 7.10 2.32
C LEU A 13 8.85 8.63 2.43
N GLY A 14 9.79 9.12 3.26
CA GLY A 14 10.12 10.53 3.37
C GLY A 14 9.32 11.30 4.42
N PHE A 15 8.54 10.61 5.26
CA PHE A 15 7.85 11.24 6.38
C PHE A 15 8.83 11.72 7.45
N GLY A 16 8.59 12.93 7.96
CA GLY A 16 9.39 13.52 9.04
C GLY A 16 9.16 12.86 10.40
N THR A 17 7.99 12.28 10.61
CA THR A 17 7.58 11.63 11.86
C THR A 17 6.83 10.32 11.57
N VAL A 18 6.75 9.45 12.57
CA VAL A 18 5.90 8.24 12.49
C VAL A 18 4.43 8.62 12.47
N ALA A 19 4.02 9.61 13.27
CA ALA A 19 2.63 10.05 13.32
C ALA A 19 2.11 10.56 11.97
N ALA A 20 2.93 11.29 11.19
CA ALA A 20 2.55 11.73 9.85
C ALA A 20 2.40 10.54 8.88
N PHE A 21 3.27 9.54 9.01
CA PHE A 21 3.14 8.30 8.24
C PHE A 21 1.87 7.53 8.61
N GLU A 22 1.54 7.42 9.89
CA GLU A 22 0.33 6.73 10.38
C GLU A 22 -0.95 7.45 9.95
N SER A 23 -0.98 8.78 10.01
CA SER A 23 -2.12 9.56 9.51
C SER A 23 -2.36 9.34 8.01
N TRP A 24 -1.29 9.33 7.21
CA TRP A 24 -1.38 9.03 5.79
C TRP A 24 -1.80 7.57 5.52
N GLU A 25 -1.29 6.64 6.33
CA GLU A 25 -1.68 5.22 6.24
C GLU A 25 -3.18 5.05 6.48
N ASP A 26 -3.71 5.68 7.52
CA ASP A 26 -5.14 5.64 7.88
C ASP A 26 -6.03 6.24 6.79
N GLU A 27 -5.61 7.35 6.18
CA GLU A 27 -6.41 8.07 5.20
C GLU A 27 -6.37 7.45 3.79
N VAL A 28 -5.20 6.95 3.38
CA VAL A 28 -4.97 6.56 1.97
C VAL A 28 -4.75 5.06 1.81
N VAL A 29 -4.18 4.38 2.80
CA VAL A 29 -3.59 3.05 2.59
C VAL A 29 -4.44 1.91 3.13
N ILE A 30 -5.08 2.10 4.30
CA ILE A 30 -5.75 1.00 5.02
C ILE A 30 -6.82 0.30 4.17
N ASP A 31 -7.65 1.04 3.45
CA ASP A 31 -8.71 0.44 2.62
C ASP A 31 -8.14 -0.40 1.46
N HIS A 32 -7.08 0.08 0.81
CA HIS A 32 -6.40 -0.71 -0.23
C HIS A 32 -5.73 -1.95 0.35
N PHE A 33 -5.19 -1.84 1.57
CA PHE A 33 -4.59 -2.98 2.24
C PHE A 33 -5.64 -4.02 2.66
N ALA A 34 -6.79 -3.59 3.18
CA ALA A 34 -7.90 -4.47 3.51
C ALA A 34 -8.39 -5.24 2.26
N ASN A 35 -8.59 -4.55 1.14
CA ASN A 35 -8.95 -5.16 -0.14
C ASN A 35 -7.88 -6.16 -0.61
N PHE A 36 -6.59 -5.79 -0.49
CA PHE A 36 -5.49 -6.71 -0.80
C PHE A 36 -5.58 -7.98 0.05
N ILE A 37 -5.77 -7.89 1.37
CA ILE A 37 -5.88 -9.05 2.26
C ILE A 37 -7.09 -9.92 1.89
N CYS A 38 -8.26 -9.32 1.69
CA CYS A 38 -9.47 -10.03 1.30
C CYS A 38 -9.32 -10.77 -0.03
N ASP A 39 -8.72 -10.15 -1.05
CA ASP A 39 -8.62 -10.76 -2.37
C ASP A 39 -7.45 -11.73 -2.50
N TYR A 40 -6.26 -11.33 -2.03
CA TYR A 40 -5.01 -12.05 -2.25
C TYR A 40 -4.89 -13.26 -1.33
N LEU A 41 -5.13 -13.08 -0.02
CA LEU A 41 -4.94 -14.16 0.95
C LEU A 41 -6.13 -15.11 0.99
N ALA A 42 -7.38 -14.62 0.84
CA ALA A 42 -8.54 -15.51 0.84
C ALA A 42 -8.57 -16.44 -0.38
N ARG A 43 -7.96 -16.03 -1.51
CA ARG A 43 -7.76 -16.89 -2.69
C ARG A 43 -6.57 -17.84 -2.56
N GLY A 44 -5.87 -17.83 -1.43
CA GLY A 44 -4.75 -18.74 -1.16
C GLY A 44 -3.45 -18.37 -1.88
N TYR A 45 -3.33 -17.16 -2.43
CA TYR A 45 -2.06 -16.72 -3.01
C TYR A 45 -1.06 -16.44 -1.88
N THR A 46 0.04 -17.18 -1.89
CA THR A 46 1.16 -17.00 -0.94
C THR A 46 2.44 -16.51 -1.60
N ILE A 47 2.45 -16.49 -2.94
CA ILE A 47 3.64 -16.17 -3.74
C ILE A 47 3.83 -14.66 -3.84
N VAL A 48 4.91 -14.15 -3.25
CA VAL A 48 5.39 -12.78 -3.46
C VAL A 48 6.01 -12.68 -4.86
N PRO A 49 5.55 -11.75 -5.72
CA PRO A 49 6.21 -11.52 -7.00
C PRO A 49 7.68 -11.12 -6.85
N GLU A 50 8.53 -11.60 -7.75
CA GLU A 50 9.92 -11.13 -7.80
C GLU A 50 9.94 -9.63 -8.13
N ARG A 51 10.56 -8.82 -7.26
CA ARG A 51 10.53 -7.36 -7.36
C ARG A 51 11.03 -6.83 -8.70
N ARG A 52 12.09 -7.41 -9.27
CA ARG A 52 12.67 -6.92 -10.53
C ARG A 52 11.68 -7.05 -11.69
N GLY A 53 11.16 -8.26 -11.91
CA GLY A 53 10.16 -8.51 -12.96
C GLY A 53 8.82 -7.85 -12.69
N PHE A 54 8.48 -7.56 -11.42
CA PHE A 54 7.27 -6.83 -11.08
C PHE A 54 7.35 -5.34 -11.43
N VAL A 55 8.48 -4.68 -11.15
CA VAL A 55 8.66 -3.26 -11.45
C VAL A 55 8.53 -2.97 -12.94
N GLU A 56 9.01 -3.87 -13.79
CA GLU A 56 8.89 -3.78 -15.26
C GLU A 56 7.47 -4.08 -15.75
N PHE A 57 6.70 -4.87 -15.00
CA PHE A 57 5.31 -5.21 -15.30
C PHE A 57 4.33 -4.05 -15.03
N VAL A 58 4.63 -3.19 -14.04
CA VAL A 58 3.74 -2.09 -13.66
C VAL A 58 4.04 -0.84 -14.49
N ASP A 59 3.22 -0.61 -15.52
CA ASP A 59 3.08 0.72 -16.13
C ASP A 59 2.29 1.63 -15.18
N LEU A 60 2.99 2.23 -14.21
CA LEU A 60 2.36 2.99 -13.14
C LEU A 60 1.66 4.25 -13.64
N GLU A 61 2.25 4.97 -14.60
CA GLU A 61 1.69 6.24 -15.08
C GLU A 61 0.35 6.00 -15.79
N THR A 62 0.33 5.07 -16.75
CA THR A 62 -0.90 4.71 -17.47
C THR A 62 -1.95 4.14 -16.52
N ALA A 63 -1.57 3.24 -15.62
CA ALA A 63 -2.53 2.61 -14.70
C ALA A 63 -3.13 3.60 -13.70
N VAL A 64 -2.34 4.52 -13.17
CA VAL A 64 -2.81 5.55 -12.24
C VAL A 64 -3.71 6.56 -12.96
N ALA A 65 -3.33 7.01 -14.17
CA ALA A 65 -4.17 7.91 -14.96
C ALA A 65 -5.53 7.27 -15.29
N ALA A 66 -5.53 5.99 -15.69
CA ALA A 66 -6.76 5.25 -15.95
C ALA A 66 -7.65 5.14 -14.71
N ARG A 67 -7.06 4.88 -13.53
CA ARG A 67 -7.80 4.81 -12.27
C ARG A 67 -8.41 6.16 -11.88
N ILE A 68 -7.64 7.25 -11.98
CA ILE A 68 -8.15 8.60 -11.69
C ILE A 68 -9.32 8.94 -12.62
N ALA A 69 -9.21 8.65 -13.91
CA ALA A 69 -10.31 8.85 -14.85
C ALA A 69 -11.57 8.06 -14.45
N MET A 70 -11.44 6.80 -13.99
CA MET A 70 -12.57 6.02 -13.50
C MET A 70 -13.22 6.65 -12.25
N LEU A 71 -12.44 7.21 -11.34
CA LEU A 71 -12.95 7.93 -10.16
C LEU A 71 -13.72 9.19 -10.58
N GLU A 72 -13.19 9.97 -11.53
CA GLU A 72 -13.82 11.19 -12.04
C GLU A 72 -15.11 10.91 -12.82
N GLU A 73 -15.15 9.84 -13.60
CA GLU A 73 -16.32 9.38 -14.35
C GLU A 73 -17.40 8.73 -13.45
N ARG A 74 -17.19 8.70 -12.13
CA ARG A 74 -18.05 8.03 -11.14
C ARG A 74 -18.26 6.54 -11.44
N ARG A 75 -17.29 5.92 -12.12
CA ARG A 75 -17.27 4.48 -12.41
C ARG A 75 -16.70 3.71 -11.21
N PHE A 76 -17.27 3.99 -10.03
CA PHE A 76 -16.77 3.49 -8.75
C PHE A 76 -16.72 1.96 -8.71
N GLU A 77 -17.71 1.29 -9.29
CA GLU A 77 -17.74 -0.18 -9.37
C GLU A 77 -16.50 -0.73 -10.09
N PHE A 78 -16.05 -0.11 -11.19
CA PHE A 78 -14.87 -0.56 -11.93
C PHE A 78 -13.55 -0.18 -11.24
N ALA A 79 -13.53 0.91 -10.47
CA ALA A 79 -12.34 1.37 -9.75
C ALA A 79 -12.11 0.59 -8.44
N LEU A 80 -13.21 0.25 -7.74
CA LEU A 80 -13.20 -0.36 -6.42
C LEU A 80 -13.31 -1.89 -6.49
N ASP A 81 -14.11 -2.43 -7.43
CA ASP A 81 -14.31 -3.87 -7.58
C ASP A 81 -14.16 -4.33 -9.05
N PRO A 82 -12.94 -4.29 -9.60
CA PRO A 82 -12.69 -4.80 -10.94
C PRO A 82 -12.96 -6.31 -11.01
N ASP A 83 -13.22 -6.83 -12.22
CA ASP A 83 -13.26 -8.28 -12.43
C ASP A 83 -11.87 -8.88 -12.18
N LYS A 84 -11.80 -9.80 -11.20
CA LYS A 84 -10.58 -10.47 -10.73
C LYS A 84 -10.51 -11.92 -11.17
N ALA A 85 -11.39 -12.42 -12.05
CA ALA A 85 -11.47 -13.85 -12.37
C ALA A 85 -10.14 -14.46 -12.84
N GLU A 86 -9.35 -13.71 -13.62
CA GLU A 86 -8.07 -14.18 -14.19
C GLU A 86 -6.82 -13.61 -13.49
N TRP A 87 -7.00 -12.94 -12.35
CA TRP A 87 -5.89 -12.24 -11.70
C TRP A 87 -4.84 -13.20 -11.14
N THR A 88 -3.58 -12.81 -11.30
CA THR A 88 -2.44 -13.45 -10.67
C THR A 88 -2.01 -12.70 -9.41
N ALA A 89 -1.08 -13.27 -8.65
CA ALA A 89 -0.43 -12.57 -7.54
C ALA A 89 0.13 -11.19 -7.94
N LYS A 90 0.65 -11.04 -9.16
CA LYS A 90 1.18 -9.75 -9.65
C LYS A 90 0.07 -8.71 -9.79
N ASP A 91 -1.12 -9.11 -10.21
CA ASP A 91 -2.24 -8.19 -10.43
C ASP A 91 -2.75 -7.60 -9.11
N HIS A 92 -2.86 -8.42 -8.06
CA HIS A 92 -3.22 -7.93 -6.73
C HIS A 92 -2.19 -6.95 -6.15
N TYR A 93 -0.89 -7.21 -6.33
CA TYR A 93 0.16 -6.27 -5.93
C TYR A 93 0.09 -4.96 -6.74
N LYS A 94 -0.15 -5.06 -8.05
CA LYS A 94 -0.32 -3.89 -8.92
C LYS A 94 -1.53 -3.07 -8.47
N GLN A 95 -2.66 -3.70 -8.17
CA GLN A 95 -3.88 -3.02 -7.75
C GLN A 95 -3.67 -2.24 -6.46
N PHE A 96 -3.01 -2.82 -5.45
CA PHE A 96 -2.67 -2.10 -4.21
C PHE A 96 -1.83 -0.84 -4.50
N ILE A 97 -0.75 -1.00 -5.27
CA ILE A 97 0.18 0.11 -5.56
C ILE A 97 -0.50 1.20 -6.38
N VAL A 98 -1.25 0.82 -7.42
CA VAL A 98 -1.99 1.77 -8.26
C VAL A 98 -3.07 2.46 -7.45
N GLY A 99 -3.76 1.74 -6.56
CA GLY A 99 -4.78 2.29 -5.67
C GLY A 99 -4.24 3.39 -4.77
N VAL A 100 -3.22 3.08 -3.98
CA VAL A 100 -2.59 4.03 -3.06
C VAL A 100 -2.07 5.26 -3.81
N VAL A 101 -1.38 5.07 -4.94
CA VAL A 101 -0.80 6.20 -5.69
C VAL A 101 -1.86 7.03 -6.39
N ALA A 102 -2.93 6.43 -6.90
CA ALA A 102 -4.01 7.16 -7.54
C ALA A 102 -4.79 8.00 -6.54
N ASP A 103 -5.13 7.43 -5.39
CA ASP A 103 -5.91 8.13 -4.36
C ASP A 103 -5.08 9.27 -3.75
N ASP A 104 -3.79 9.06 -3.45
CA ASP A 104 -2.87 10.12 -2.99
C ASP A 104 -2.78 11.26 -4.03
N LYS A 105 -2.64 10.93 -5.33
CA LYS A 105 -2.63 11.93 -6.40
C LYS A 105 -3.95 12.66 -6.54
N TRP A 106 -5.07 11.95 -6.46
CA TRP A 106 -6.40 12.52 -6.60
C TRP A 106 -6.68 13.50 -5.45
N LEU A 107 -6.42 13.10 -4.20
CA LEU A 107 -6.52 13.98 -3.02
C LEU A 107 -5.68 15.27 -3.18
N ALA A 108 -4.48 15.15 -3.73
CA ALA A 108 -3.59 16.28 -3.99
C ALA A 108 -4.18 17.29 -4.98
N GLN A 109 -4.87 16.81 -6.03
CA GLN A 109 -5.52 17.67 -7.03
C GLN A 109 -6.61 18.55 -6.43
N TYR A 110 -7.25 18.10 -5.35
CA TYR A 110 -8.27 18.85 -4.62
C TYR A 110 -7.72 19.60 -3.39
N GLY A 111 -6.40 19.71 -3.25
CA GLY A 111 -5.75 20.47 -2.18
C GLY A 111 -5.89 19.83 -0.79
N CYS A 112 -6.13 18.52 -0.73
CA CYS A 112 -6.19 17.81 0.54
C CYS A 112 -4.78 17.63 1.13
N GLU A 113 -4.61 17.98 2.40
CA GLU A 113 -3.34 17.82 3.14
C GLU A 113 -2.97 16.35 3.39
N GLY A 114 -3.93 15.43 3.23
CA GLY A 114 -3.70 13.99 3.31
C GLY A 114 -2.84 13.41 2.18
N ALA A 115 -2.60 14.16 1.10
CA ALA A 115 -1.73 13.74 0.01
C ALA A 115 -0.25 14.04 0.31
N GLU A 116 0.56 13.00 0.45
CA GLU A 116 1.92 13.11 1.00
C GLU A 116 3.00 12.58 0.06
N ILE A 117 2.72 11.49 -0.66
CA ILE A 117 3.77 10.79 -1.43
C ILE A 117 3.92 11.32 -2.86
N VAL A 118 2.86 11.89 -3.46
CA VAL A 118 2.89 12.48 -4.81
C VAL A 118 3.92 13.59 -4.94
N TRP A 119 4.18 14.33 -3.86
CA TRP A 119 5.10 15.47 -3.86
C TRP A 119 6.58 15.08 -3.75
N ARG A 120 6.90 13.79 -3.64
CA ARG A 120 8.26 13.32 -3.31
C ARG A 120 9.23 13.26 -4.49
N GLY A 121 8.78 13.62 -5.69
CA GLY A 121 9.62 13.73 -6.89
C GLY A 121 10.22 12.40 -7.35
N TRP A 122 9.66 11.26 -6.94
CA TRP A 122 10.13 9.93 -7.34
C TRP A 122 9.74 9.63 -8.78
N THR A 123 10.64 8.95 -9.49
CA THR A 123 10.28 8.34 -10.78
C THR A 123 9.21 7.26 -10.60
N PRO A 124 8.43 6.93 -11.64
CA PRO A 124 7.44 5.85 -11.56
C PRO A 124 8.03 4.55 -11.02
N LYS A 125 9.23 4.19 -11.48
CA LYS A 125 9.99 3.02 -11.02
C LYS A 125 10.27 3.04 -9.52
N GLU A 126 10.74 4.16 -9.00
CA GLU A 126 11.05 4.32 -7.57
C GLU A 126 9.78 4.26 -6.72
N THR A 127 8.68 4.86 -7.20
CA THR A 127 7.38 4.80 -6.56
C THR A 127 6.89 3.36 -6.44
N VAL A 128 6.95 2.56 -7.52
CA VAL A 128 6.60 1.13 -7.48
C VAL A 128 7.45 0.40 -6.45
N ILE A 129 8.77 0.61 -6.42
CA ILE A 129 9.67 -0.05 -5.47
C ILE A 129 9.32 0.30 -4.02
N LYS A 130 8.97 1.56 -3.75
CA LYS A 130 8.64 2.04 -2.40
C LYS A 130 7.29 1.50 -1.94
N MET A 131 6.27 1.53 -2.79
CA MET A 131 4.95 1.00 -2.48
C MET A 131 4.97 -0.53 -2.34
N PHE A 132 5.78 -1.23 -3.14
CA PHE A 132 6.00 -2.66 -2.96
C PHE A 132 6.57 -2.98 -1.57
N LYS A 133 7.57 -2.19 -1.12
CA LYS A 133 8.17 -2.34 0.21
C LYS A 133 7.21 -1.97 1.34
N LEU A 134 6.31 -1.00 1.11
CA LEU A 134 5.23 -0.67 2.04
C LEU A 134 4.29 -1.87 2.19
N LEU A 135 3.84 -2.46 1.08
CA LEU A 135 2.97 -3.64 1.12
C LEU A 135 3.62 -4.83 1.81
N GLU A 136 4.91 -5.11 1.53
CA GLU A 136 5.67 -6.14 2.24
C GLU A 136 5.73 -5.90 3.76
N PHE A 137 5.86 -4.63 4.16
CA PHE A 137 5.86 -4.23 5.56
C PHE A 137 4.48 -4.40 6.21
N LEU A 138 3.41 -3.91 5.58
CA LEU A 138 2.04 -4.03 6.08
C LEU A 138 1.63 -5.49 6.21
N ARG A 139 1.94 -6.31 5.21
CA ARG A 139 1.67 -7.75 5.27
C ARG A 139 2.41 -8.41 6.43
N LYS A 140 3.66 -8.03 6.67
CA LYS A 140 4.41 -8.51 7.83
C LYS A 140 3.78 -8.05 9.15
N GLU A 141 3.31 -6.80 9.24
CA GLU A 141 2.61 -6.32 10.44
C GLU A 141 1.32 -7.11 10.70
N TRP A 142 0.59 -7.44 9.64
CA TRP A 142 -0.62 -8.25 9.73
C TRP A 142 -0.32 -9.70 10.13
N ASP A 143 0.66 -10.34 9.48
CA ASP A 143 1.09 -11.72 9.79
C ASP A 143 1.59 -11.85 11.24
N ASP A 144 2.34 -10.86 11.73
CA ASP A 144 2.89 -10.84 13.09
C ASP A 144 1.82 -10.47 14.16
N GLY A 145 0.61 -10.06 13.73
CA GLY A 145 -0.49 -9.59 14.58
C GLY A 145 -0.21 -8.25 15.30
N PRO A 146 -1.17 -7.72 16.08
CA PRO A 146 -0.96 -6.57 16.95
C PRO A 146 -0.01 -6.93 18.11
N GLY A 147 1.28 -7.03 17.79
CA GLY A 147 2.41 -6.99 18.71
C GLY A 147 2.30 -7.84 19.98
N ASP A 148 2.27 -9.16 19.89
CA ASP A 148 2.67 -9.99 21.03
C ASP A 148 4.20 -10.16 21.06
N SER A 149 4.90 -9.05 21.32
CA SER A 149 6.36 -9.08 21.51
C SER A 149 6.81 -8.45 22.84
N ALA A 150 5.91 -8.32 23.83
CA ALA A 150 6.27 -7.84 25.17
C ALA A 150 5.28 -8.19 26.32
N TYR A 151 4.09 -8.76 26.06
CA TYR A 151 3.12 -8.96 27.15
C TYR A 151 3.26 -10.32 27.87
N GLN A 152 3.79 -11.35 27.21
CA GLN A 152 3.97 -12.68 27.82
C GLN A 152 5.21 -12.82 28.75
N GLU A 153 6.26 -12.01 28.57
CA GLU A 153 7.46 -12.08 29.44
C GLU A 153 7.30 -11.37 30.80
N LYS A 154 6.32 -10.46 30.95
CA LYS A 154 6.02 -9.84 32.25
C LYS A 154 5.00 -10.61 33.11
N VAL A 155 4.27 -11.56 32.53
CA VAL A 155 3.25 -12.35 33.24
C VAL A 155 3.79 -13.72 33.69
N ARG A 156 4.95 -14.15 33.20
CA ARG A 156 5.59 -15.43 33.57
C ARG A 156 6.95 -15.31 34.28
N GLY A 157 7.39 -14.09 34.60
CA GLY A 157 8.68 -13.83 35.26
C GLY A 157 8.56 -13.08 36.60
N GLY A 158 7.39 -13.09 37.24
CA GLY A 158 7.15 -12.58 38.59
C GLY A 158 6.59 -13.68 39.48
#